data_AF-A0A7J2V1Y6-F1
#
_entry.id   AF-A0A7J2V1Y6-F1
#
_cell.length_a   1.000
_cell.length_b   1.000
_cell.length_c   1.000
_cell.angle_alpha   90.00
_cell.angle_beta   90.00
_cell.angle_gamma   90.00
#
_symmetry.space_group_name_H-M   'P 1'
#
loop_
_entity.id
_entity.type
_entity.pdbx_description
1 polymer ?
#
loop_
_entity_poly.entity_id
_entity_poly.type
_entity_poly.pdbx_seq_one_letter_code
_entity_poly.pdbx_strand_id
1 'polypeptide(L)'
;MRALVIETLGGALLSGVDAEIEVEFEDGSHVISFKPSHLCGEKIDSLDIRILSEALKEVELAELAEKLGEPKPTIWRRVKKLEERNMVTTERKGRKLRIKTTEKGMLYIASS
;
A
#
# COMPACT_ATOMS: atom_id res chain seq x y z
N MET A 1 9.83 -29.43 -3.62
CA MET A 1 9.47 -28.40 -4.61
C MET A 1 9.28 -27.00 -4.02
N ARG A 2 8.78 -26.84 -2.79
CA ARG A 2 8.61 -25.50 -2.14
C ARG A 2 9.89 -24.64 -2.13
N ALA A 3 11.07 -25.26 -1.94
CA ALA A 3 12.36 -24.55 -2.03
C ALA A 3 12.62 -23.92 -3.40
N LEU A 4 12.33 -24.63 -4.49
CA LEU A 4 12.47 -24.12 -5.87
C LEU A 4 11.47 -22.98 -6.15
N VAL A 5 10.24 -23.08 -5.60
CA VAL A 5 9.24 -22.01 -5.71
C VAL A 5 9.75 -20.73 -5.04
N ILE A 6 10.32 -20.84 -3.83
CA ILE A 6 10.89 -19.70 -3.09
C ILE A 6 12.09 -19.11 -3.85
N GLU A 7 12.97 -19.95 -4.38
CA GLU A 7 14.12 -19.51 -5.18
C GLU A 7 13.69 -18.76 -6.45
N THR A 8 12.69 -19.29 -7.16
CA THR A 8 12.15 -18.67 -8.37
C THR A 8 11.49 -17.32 -8.06
N LEU A 9 10.71 -17.25 -6.97
CA LEU A 9 10.12 -16.01 -6.48
C LEU A 9 11.19 -14.99 -6.11
N GLY A 10 12.24 -15.40 -5.39
CA GLY A 10 13.38 -14.55 -5.05
C GLY A 10 14.08 -14.00 -6.29
N GLY A 11 14.32 -14.85 -7.30
CA GLY A 11 14.88 -14.42 -8.59
C GLY A 11 14.01 -13.42 -9.34
N ALA A 12 12.69 -13.63 -9.36
CA ALA A 12 11.74 -12.70 -9.97
C ALA A 12 11.74 -11.33 -9.27
N LEU A 13 11.78 -11.31 -7.93
CA LEU A 13 11.82 -10.06 -7.16
C LEU A 13 13.12 -9.29 -7.36
N LEU A 14 14.26 -9.98 -7.35
CA LEU A 14 15.58 -9.37 -7.48
C LEU A 14 15.89 -8.89 -8.90
N SER A 15 15.31 -9.52 -9.92
CA SER A 15 15.55 -9.16 -11.33
C SER A 15 14.74 -7.94 -11.79
N GLY A 16 13.70 -7.54 -11.05
CA GLY A 16 12.83 -6.41 -11.42
C GLY A 16 12.02 -6.65 -12.70
N VAL A 17 11.81 -7.91 -13.07
CA VAL A 17 11.01 -8.29 -14.25
C VAL A 17 9.56 -7.85 -14.06
N ASP A 18 8.96 -7.27 -15.11
CA ASP A 18 7.50 -7.05 -15.16
C ASP A 18 6.83 -8.39 -15.49
N ALA A 19 6.40 -9.07 -14.43
CA ALA A 19 5.74 -10.37 -14.49
C ALA A 19 4.46 -10.36 -13.65
N GLU A 20 3.59 -11.32 -13.89
CA GLU A 20 2.46 -11.65 -13.02
C GLU A 20 2.79 -12.97 -12.31
N ILE A 21 2.61 -13.03 -11.00
CA ILE A 21 2.78 -14.23 -10.18
C ILE A 21 1.40 -14.79 -9.90
N GLU A 22 1.18 -16.04 -10.28
CA GLU A 22 -0.06 -16.77 -9.98
C GLU A 22 0.23 -17.88 -8.98
N VAL A 23 -0.56 -17.93 -7.91
CA VAL A 23 -0.50 -18.95 -6.88
C VAL A 23 -1.83 -19.68 -6.85
N GLU A 24 -1.83 -20.91 -7.35
CA GLU A 24 -2.97 -21.83 -7.27
C GLU A 24 -2.97 -22.55 -5.92
N PHE A 25 -4.15 -22.68 -5.33
CA PHE A 25 -4.33 -23.44 -4.10
C PHE A 25 -4.13 -24.94 -4.38
N GLU A 26 -3.59 -25.69 -3.40
CA GLU A 26 -3.33 -27.13 -3.59
C GLU A 26 -4.60 -27.94 -3.91
N ASP A 27 -5.79 -27.41 -3.59
CA ASP A 27 -7.09 -28.00 -3.90
C ASP A 27 -7.69 -27.54 -5.25
N GLY A 28 -6.99 -26.69 -6.00
CA GLY A 28 -7.42 -26.14 -7.30
C GLY A 28 -8.63 -25.20 -7.21
N SER A 29 -9.06 -24.81 -6.01
CA SER A 29 -10.29 -24.02 -5.82
C SER A 29 -10.14 -22.56 -6.25
N HIS A 30 -8.94 -22.01 -6.10
CA HIS A 30 -8.66 -20.58 -6.24
C HIS A 30 -7.25 -20.32 -6.80
N VAL A 31 -7.13 -19.20 -7.51
CA VAL A 31 -5.86 -18.64 -7.98
C VAL A 31 -5.75 -17.20 -7.47
N ILE A 32 -4.62 -16.86 -6.86
CA ILE A 32 -4.27 -15.49 -6.48
C ILE A 32 -3.21 -14.97 -7.46
N SER A 33 -3.46 -13.80 -8.04
CA SER A 33 -2.53 -13.14 -8.96
C SER A 33 -2.01 -11.83 -8.39
N PHE A 34 -0.71 -11.59 -8.49
CA PHE A 34 -0.09 -10.32 -8.10
C PHE A 34 1.22 -10.06 -8.86
N LYS A 35 1.61 -8.78 -8.94
CA LYS A 35 2.92 -8.40 -9.50
C LYS A 35 4.05 -8.54 -8.47
N PRO A 36 5.28 -8.91 -8.86
CA PRO A 36 6.45 -8.92 -7.98
C PRO A 36 6.67 -7.59 -7.24
N SER A 37 6.39 -6.47 -7.91
CA SER A 37 6.46 -5.12 -7.32
C SER A 37 5.57 -4.92 -6.10
N HIS A 38 4.50 -5.71 -5.93
CA HIS A 38 3.66 -5.66 -4.74
C HIS A 38 4.38 -6.16 -3.47
N LEU A 39 5.40 -7.01 -3.62
CA LEU A 39 6.20 -7.56 -2.51
C LEU A 39 7.47 -6.75 -2.23
N CYS A 40 7.92 -5.93 -3.18
CA CYS A 40 9.06 -5.06 -2.98
C CYS A 40 8.70 -3.90 -2.03
N GLY A 41 9.57 -3.63 -1.05
CA GLY A 41 9.44 -2.49 -0.15
C GLY A 41 9.48 -1.18 -0.95
N GLU A 42 8.40 -0.40 -0.90
CA GLU A 42 8.36 0.90 -1.53
C GLU A 42 9.06 1.94 -0.66
N LYS A 43 9.85 2.81 -1.30
CA LYS A 43 10.36 4.00 -0.62
C LYS A 43 9.18 4.93 -0.35
N ILE A 44 8.82 5.01 0.91
CA ILE A 44 7.94 6.03 1.48
C ILE A 44 8.77 6.94 2.38
N ASP A 45 8.41 8.21 2.47
CA ASP A 45 9.12 9.15 3.33
C ASP A 45 8.40 9.38 4.67
N SER A 46 8.99 10.21 5.53
CA SER A 46 8.44 10.49 6.86
C SER A 46 7.05 11.13 6.83
N LEU A 47 6.72 11.91 5.78
CA LEU A 47 5.39 12.49 5.66
C LEU A 47 4.37 11.42 5.28
N ASP A 48 4.73 10.51 4.37
CA ASP A 48 3.90 9.37 4.00
C ASP A 48 3.62 8.48 5.22
N ILE A 49 4.64 8.17 6.04
CA ILE A 49 4.47 7.41 7.29
C ILE A 49 3.50 8.13 8.23
N ARG A 50 3.67 9.44 8.44
CA ARG A 50 2.75 10.23 9.29
C ARG A 50 1.32 10.23 8.76
N ILE A 51 1.12 10.30 7.44
CA ILE A 51 -0.20 10.16 6.81
C ILE A 51 -0.81 8.79 7.14
N LEU A 52 -0.04 7.71 7.00
CA LEU A 52 -0.50 6.35 7.32
C LEU A 52 -0.84 6.21 8.81
N SER A 53 -0.04 6.79 9.70
CA SER A 53 -0.28 6.75 11.15
C SER A 53 -1.55 7.50 11.55
N GLU A 54 -1.76 8.72 11.04
CA GLU A 54 -2.96 9.51 11.33
C GLU A 54 -4.23 8.88 10.75
N ALA A 55 -4.11 8.16 9.62
CA ALA A 55 -5.21 7.47 8.95
C ALA A 55 -5.43 6.02 9.44
N LEU A 56 -4.78 5.58 10.53
CA LEU A 56 -5.09 4.30 11.18
C LEU A 56 -6.58 4.21 11.57
N LYS A 57 -7.13 5.34 12.03
CA LYS A 57 -8.58 5.56 12.13
C LYS A 57 -9.02 6.37 10.93
N GLU A 58 -10.22 6.11 10.44
CA GLU A 58 -10.79 6.86 9.31
C GLU A 58 -10.74 8.36 9.60
N VAL A 59 -10.13 9.14 8.70
CA VAL A 59 -9.85 10.57 8.87
C VAL A 59 -10.17 11.34 7.60
N GLU A 60 -10.62 12.58 7.72
CA GLU A 60 -10.90 13.43 6.56
C GLU A 60 -9.64 14.13 6.05
N LEU A 61 -9.53 14.31 4.72
CA LEU A 61 -8.41 14.99 4.08
C LEU A 61 -8.11 16.37 4.70
N ALA A 62 -9.16 17.12 5.05
CA ALA A 62 -9.01 18.45 5.63
C ALA A 62 -8.40 18.40 7.04
N GLU A 63 -8.86 17.47 7.87
CA GLU A 63 -8.32 17.25 9.21
C GLU A 63 -6.86 16.77 9.15
N LEU A 64 -6.55 15.90 8.18
CA LEU A 64 -5.19 15.41 7.97
C LEU A 64 -4.23 16.55 7.61
N ALA A 65 -4.65 17.47 6.74
CA ALA A 65 -3.86 18.65 6.37
C ALA A 65 -3.59 19.58 7.57
N GLU A 66 -4.60 19.80 8.40
CA GLU A 66 -4.47 20.61 9.63
C GLU A 66 -3.52 19.95 10.64
N LYS A 67 -3.70 18.66 10.92
CA LYS A 67 -2.86 17.90 11.86
C LYS A 67 -1.40 17.82 11.43
N LEU A 68 -1.16 17.65 10.14
CA LEU A 68 0.19 17.50 9.61
C LEU A 68 0.89 18.84 9.34
N GLY A 69 0.15 19.95 9.36
CA GLY A 69 0.68 21.29 9.09
C GLY A 69 1.03 21.50 7.62
N GLU A 70 0.39 20.75 6.72
CA GLU A 70 0.74 20.70 5.30
C GLU A 70 -0.43 21.20 4.42
N PRO A 71 -0.16 21.85 3.28
CA PRO A 71 -1.23 22.28 2.37
C PRO A 71 -2.10 21.11 1.90
N LYS A 72 -3.43 21.30 1.86
CA LYS A 72 -4.39 20.30 1.36
C LYS A 72 -4.01 19.69 -0.02
N PRO A 73 -3.51 20.46 -1.01
CA PRO A 73 -3.07 19.89 -2.29
C PRO A 73 -1.87 18.94 -2.15
N THR A 74 -0.94 19.25 -1.23
CA THR A 74 0.23 18.39 -0.94
C THR A 74 -0.23 17.07 -0.36
N ILE A 75 -1.07 17.11 0.68
CA ILE A 75 -1.62 15.90 1.30
C ILE A 75 -2.44 15.09 0.29
N TRP A 76 -3.30 15.73 -0.50
CA TRP A 76 -4.07 15.05 -1.55
C TRP A 76 -3.17 14.29 -2.54
N ARG A 77 -2.09 14.94 -3.02
CA ARG A 77 -1.13 14.31 -3.92
C ARG A 77 -0.44 13.10 -3.27
N ARG A 78 -0.08 13.18 -1.98
CA ARG A 78 0.50 12.07 -1.22
C ARG A 78 -0.49 10.92 -1.03
N VAL A 79 -1.70 11.23 -0.59
CA VAL A 79 -2.79 10.25 -0.41
C VAL A 79 -3.09 9.51 -1.71
N LYS A 80 -3.12 10.21 -2.85
CA LYS A 80 -3.32 9.56 -4.16
C LYS A 80 -2.20 8.59 -4.49
N LYS A 81 -0.94 8.96 -4.28
CA LYS A 81 0.18 8.03 -4.44
C LYS A 81 0.08 6.82 -3.51
N LEU A 82 -0.28 7.03 -2.24
CA LEU A 82 -0.44 5.94 -1.28
C LEU A 82 -1.62 5.02 -1.63
N GLU A 83 -2.68 5.58 -2.21
CA GLU A 83 -3.85 4.82 -2.71
C GLU A 83 -3.48 3.96 -3.93
N GLU A 84 -2.76 4.53 -4.90
CA GLU A 84 -2.22 3.79 -6.06
C GLU A 84 -1.34 2.61 -5.63
N ARG A 85 -0.67 2.74 -4.47
CA ARG A 85 0.18 1.69 -3.87
C ARG A 85 -0.58 0.75 -2.94
N ASN A 86 -1.89 0.90 -2.83
CA ASN A 86 -2.79 0.16 -1.96
C ASN A 86 -2.42 0.24 -0.45
N MET A 87 -1.82 1.35 -0.02
CA MET A 87 -1.45 1.60 1.38
C MET A 87 -2.55 2.34 2.16
N VAL A 88 -3.42 3.05 1.44
CA VAL A 88 -4.64 3.66 1.97
C VAL A 88 -5.81 3.38 1.03
N THR A 89 -7.02 3.40 1.57
CA THR A 89 -8.25 3.50 0.79
C THR A 89 -8.86 4.88 0.97
N THR A 90 -9.49 5.40 -0.09
CA THR A 90 -10.27 6.63 0.00
C THR A 90 -11.74 6.39 -0.33
N GLU A 91 -12.63 7.04 0.41
CA GLU A 91 -14.07 7.01 0.18
C GLU A 91 -14.62 8.44 0.18
N ARG A 92 -15.47 8.78 -0.79
CA ARG A 92 -16.20 10.05 -0.77
C ARG A 92 -17.53 9.89 -0.06
N LYS A 93 -17.72 10.65 1.02
CA LYS A 93 -19.02 10.80 1.70
C LYS A 93 -19.51 12.23 1.53
N GLY A 94 -20.40 12.45 0.57
CA GLY A 94 -20.84 13.79 0.17
C GLY A 94 -19.68 14.63 -0.37
N ARG A 95 -19.37 15.77 0.27
CA ARG A 95 -18.25 16.65 -0.11
C ARG A 95 -16.92 16.29 0.55
N LYS A 96 -16.92 15.33 1.48
CA LYS A 96 -15.75 14.96 2.29
C LYS A 96 -15.06 13.73 1.70
N LEU A 97 -13.73 13.76 1.68
CA LEU A 97 -12.90 12.60 1.35
C LEU A 97 -12.37 12.00 2.65
N ARG A 98 -12.75 10.74 2.90
CA ARG A 98 -12.29 9.95 4.04
C ARG A 98 -11.18 9.03 3.59
N ILE A 99 -10.17 8.88 4.44
CA ILE A 99 -8.94 8.14 4.17
C ILE A 99 -8.76 7.14 5.30
N LYS A 100 -8.41 5.91 4.97
CA LYS A 100 -8.12 4.86 5.96
C LYS A 100 -6.93 4.02 5.52
N THR A 101 -6.02 3.74 6.44
CA THR A 101 -4.85 2.89 6.19
C THR A 101 -5.26 1.43 5.99
N THR A 102 -4.65 0.76 5.00
CA THR A 102 -4.87 -0.66 4.71
C THR A 102 -3.94 -1.55 5.52
N GLU A 103 -4.14 -2.87 5.46
CA GLU A 103 -3.20 -3.84 6.02
C GLU A 103 -1.79 -3.69 5.47
N LYS A 104 -1.65 -3.48 4.15
CA LYS A 104 -0.35 -3.21 3.53
C LYS A 104 0.28 -1.94 4.11
N GLY A 105 -0.49 -0.86 4.28
CA GLY A 105 0.01 0.39 4.88
C GLY A 105 0.47 0.22 6.33
N MET A 106 -0.20 -0.63 7.11
CA MET A 106 0.19 -0.92 8.50
C MET A 106 1.57 -1.56 8.62
N LEU A 107 1.98 -2.41 7.66
CA LEU A 107 3.31 -3.04 7.65
C LEU A 107 4.44 -2.00 7.65
N TYR A 108 4.22 -0.87 6.99
CA TYR A 108 5.21 0.20 6.90
C TYR A 108 5.30 1.04 8.17
N ILE A 109 4.18 1.23 8.88
CA ILE A 109 4.19 1.90 10.19
C ILE A 109 4.97 1.07 11.21
N ALA A 110 4.77 -0.25 11.22
CA ALA A 110 5.42 -1.15 12.17
C ALA A 110 6.93 -1.34 11.93
N SER A 111 7.41 -0.99 10.73
CA SER A 111 8.81 -1.16 10.31
C SER A 111 9.62 0.14 10.35
N SER A 112 9.00 1.25 10.77
CA SER A 112 9.59 2.60 10.83
C SER A 112 9.81 3.04 12.28
#